data_AF-A0A537J2U7-F1
#
_entry.id   AF-A0A537J2U7-F1
#
_cell.length_a   1.000
_cell.length_b   1.000
_cell.length_c   1.000
_cell.angle_alpha   90.00
_cell.angle_beta   90.00
_cell.angle_gamma   90.00
#
_symmetry.space_group_name_H-M   'P 1'
#
loop_
_entity.id
_entity.type
_entity.pdbx_description
1 polymer ?
#
loop_
_entity_poly.entity_id
_entity_poly.type
_entity_poly.pdbx_seq_one_letter_code
_entity_poly.pdbx_strand_id
1 'polypeptide(L)'
;MMMPHYPYYYDKNGKELPFDRLVEGNQVHQNDYIGYLQYSNKKLLELIDQIKNSSAAPPIIVLMGDHGFRHFTEPVDRKYHFLNLASVYFPNQSYSELKDSSSSVNLFREILNSQFSQHLERLKDSTIYLHD
;
A
#
# COMPACT_ATOMS: atom_id res chain seq x y z
N MET A 1 -1.40 6.53 -9.37
CA MET A 1 -0.98 7.45 -8.29
C MET A 1 0.44 7.07 -7.92
N MET A 2 1.41 7.97 -8.09
CA MET A 2 2.84 7.68 -7.81
C MET A 2 3.23 7.94 -6.34
N MET A 3 2.32 8.51 -5.55
CA MET A 3 2.49 8.73 -4.11
C MET A 3 2.54 7.39 -3.35
N PRO A 4 3.40 7.22 -2.33
CA PRO A 4 4.36 8.18 -1.76
C PRO A 4 5.80 8.03 -2.32
N HIS A 5 5.97 7.50 -3.54
CA HIS A 5 7.30 7.29 -4.14
C HIS A 5 8.10 8.61 -4.19
N TYR A 6 9.42 8.51 -4.02
CA TYR A 6 10.33 9.63 -4.21
C TYR A 6 10.22 10.22 -5.64
N PRO A 7 10.39 11.54 -5.87
CA PRO A 7 10.70 12.57 -4.89
C PRO A 7 9.52 12.96 -3.99
N TYR A 8 9.84 13.29 -2.75
CA TYR A 8 8.85 13.60 -1.72
C TYR A 8 8.35 15.04 -1.89
N TYR A 9 7.40 15.26 -2.80
CA TYR A 9 7.01 16.60 -3.24
C TYR A 9 6.38 17.48 -2.16
N TYR A 10 5.64 16.89 -1.21
CA TYR A 10 4.83 17.64 -0.26
C TYR A 10 5.09 17.22 1.18
N ASP A 11 5.05 18.18 2.09
CA ASP A 11 4.96 17.92 3.52
C ASP A 11 3.58 17.36 3.92
N LYS A 12 3.40 17.02 5.20
CA LYS A 12 2.14 16.46 5.72
C LYS A 12 0.91 17.35 5.53
N ASN A 13 1.10 18.65 5.31
CA ASN A 13 0.04 19.62 5.12
C ASN A 13 -0.24 19.89 3.64
N GLY A 14 0.51 19.28 2.72
CA GLY A 14 0.39 19.52 1.29
C GLY A 14 1.17 20.74 0.81
N LYS A 15 2.10 21.27 1.62
CA LYS A 15 3.01 22.33 1.17
C LYS A 15 4.18 21.71 0.43
N GLU A 16 4.52 22.28 -0.73
CA GLU A 16 5.68 21.83 -1.51
C GLU A 16 6.98 21.92 -0.71
N LEU A 17 7.79 20.87 -0.81
CA LEU A 17 9.17 20.88 -0.34
C LEU A 17 10.06 21.64 -1.34
N PRO A 18 11.13 22.31 -0.87
CA PRO A 18 12.01 23.07 -1.75
C PRO A 18 12.79 22.14 -2.70
N PHE A 19 13.20 22.66 -3.86
CA PHE A 19 13.80 21.85 -4.94
C PHE A 19 15.07 21.09 -4.55
N ASP A 20 15.86 21.61 -3.62
CA ASP A 20 17.04 20.95 -3.06
C ASP A 20 16.70 19.68 -2.27
N ARG A 21 15.44 19.50 -1.88
CA ARG A 21 14.92 18.24 -1.30
C ARG A 21 14.50 17.23 -2.36
N LEU A 22 14.28 17.63 -3.61
CA LEU A 22 13.76 16.79 -4.68
C LEU A 22 14.86 16.24 -5.61
N VAL A 23 16.05 16.00 -5.05
CA VAL A 23 17.24 15.52 -5.79
C VAL A 23 17.63 14.09 -5.39
N GLU A 24 18.21 13.35 -6.35
CA GLU A 24 18.60 11.96 -6.17
C GLU A 24 19.52 11.79 -4.94
N GLY A 25 19.33 10.71 -4.18
CA GLY A 25 20.02 10.49 -2.90
C GLY A 25 19.19 10.90 -1.68
N ASN A 26 18.15 11.71 -1.86
CA ASN A 26 17.28 12.15 -0.77
C ASN A 26 16.20 11.14 -0.36
N GLN A 27 16.16 9.94 -0.96
CA GLN A 27 15.18 8.90 -0.60
C GLN A 27 15.30 8.48 0.88
N VAL A 28 16.49 8.64 1.46
CA VAL A 28 16.80 8.31 2.85
C VAL A 28 16.25 9.32 3.87
N HIS A 29 15.75 10.48 3.44
CA HIS A 29 15.19 11.48 4.35
C HIS A 29 13.85 11.03 4.92
N GLN A 30 13.93 10.39 6.10
CA GLN A 30 12.79 9.79 6.79
C GLN A 30 11.66 10.79 7.08
N ASN A 31 11.99 12.02 7.51
CA ASN A 31 10.96 13.01 7.85
C ASN A 31 10.16 13.45 6.61
N ASP A 32 10.84 13.61 5.47
CA ASP A 32 10.22 14.00 4.21
C ASP A 32 9.35 12.84 3.69
N TYR A 33 9.83 11.60 3.77
CA TYR A 33 9.04 10.40 3.48
C TYR A 33 7.77 10.31 4.34
N ILE A 34 7.90 10.44 5.67
CA ILE A 34 6.75 10.34 6.59
C ILE A 34 5.74 11.46 6.31
N GLY A 35 6.21 12.69 6.11
CA GLY A 35 5.34 13.81 5.77
C GLY A 35 4.58 13.56 4.47
N TYR A 36 5.28 13.09 3.44
CA TYR A 36 4.66 12.82 2.16
C TYR A 36 3.71 11.62 2.19
N LEU A 37 4.03 10.59 2.97
CA LEU A 37 3.13 9.46 3.25
C LEU A 37 1.84 9.94 3.92
N GLN A 38 1.93 10.84 4.92
CA GLN A 38 0.74 11.41 5.58
C GLN A 38 -0.13 12.21 4.60
N TYR A 39 0.48 12.99 3.70
CA TYR A 39 -0.24 13.69 2.64
C TYR A 39 -0.89 12.72 1.64
N SER A 40 -0.14 11.69 1.23
CA SER A 40 -0.60 10.63 0.32
C SER A 40 -1.82 9.92 0.88
N ASN A 41 -1.81 9.61 2.18
CA ASN A 41 -2.95 8.99 2.87
C ASN A 41 -4.21 9.88 2.82
N LYS A 42 -4.08 11.21 2.96
CA LYS A 42 -5.23 12.12 2.82
C LYS A 42 -5.83 12.04 1.41
N LYS A 43 -4.99 12.11 0.37
CA LYS A 43 -5.43 12.00 -1.02
C LYS A 43 -6.06 10.66 -1.35
N LEU A 44 -5.54 9.60 -0.75
CA LEU A 44 -6.09 8.26 -0.91
C LEU A 44 -7.46 8.11 -0.24
N LEU A 45 -7.63 8.64 0.98
CA LEU A 45 -8.92 8.63 1.67
C LEU A 45 -9.97 9.47 0.90
N GLU A 46 -9.60 10.66 0.41
CA GLU A 46 -10.45 11.47 -0.47
C GLU A 46 -10.92 10.68 -1.70
N LEU A 47 -10.00 9.96 -2.37
CA LEU A 47 -10.31 9.10 -3.51
C LEU A 47 -11.25 7.93 -3.13
N ILE A 48 -10.96 7.25 -2.02
CA ILE A 48 -11.79 6.13 -1.55
C ILE A 48 -13.21 6.61 -1.24
N ASP A 49 -13.36 7.74 -0.56
CA ASP A 49 -14.66 8.32 -0.24
C ASP A 49 -15.41 8.71 -1.52
N GLN A 50 -14.72 9.30 -2.50
CA GLN A 50 -15.31 9.61 -3.81
C GLN A 50 -15.80 8.34 -4.51
N ILE A 51 -14.97 7.30 -4.61
CA ILE A 51 -15.34 6.01 -5.21
C ILE A 51 -16.58 5.44 -4.53
N LYS A 52 -16.64 5.45 -3.20
CA LYS A 52 -17.80 4.92 -2.45
C LYS A 52 -19.08 5.73 -2.71
N ASN A 53 -18.97 7.05 -2.80
CA ASN A 53 -20.11 7.95 -2.96
C ASN A 53 -20.61 8.06 -4.41
N SER A 54 -19.74 7.83 -5.40
CA SER A 54 -20.07 8.01 -6.82
C SER A 54 -20.34 6.70 -7.57
N SER A 55 -20.07 5.54 -6.97
CA SER A 55 -20.29 4.24 -7.63
C SER A 55 -21.78 3.91 -7.69
N ALA A 56 -22.27 3.55 -8.87
CA ALA A 56 -23.67 3.13 -9.07
C ALA A 56 -24.03 1.85 -8.29
N ALA A 57 -23.05 0.99 -8.02
CA ALA A 57 -23.16 -0.17 -7.16
C ALA A 57 -22.07 -0.14 -6.07
N PRO A 58 -22.32 -0.60 -4.84
CA PRO A 58 -21.32 -0.63 -3.79
C PRO A 58 -20.06 -1.41 -4.21
N PRO A 59 -18.87 -0.78 -4.25
CA PRO A 59 -17.67 -1.40 -4.79
C PRO A 59 -16.93 -2.24 -3.73
N ILE A 60 -16.31 -3.34 -4.19
CA ILE A 60 -15.17 -3.93 -3.46
C ILE A 60 -13.96 -3.03 -3.71
N ILE A 61 -13.27 -2.62 -2.65
CA ILE A 61 -12.08 -1.77 -2.76
C ILE A 61 -10.89 -2.55 -2.20
N VAL A 62 -9.84 -2.66 -3.01
CA VAL A 62 -8.57 -3.27 -2.63
C VAL A 62 -7.49 -2.19 -2.68
N LEU A 63 -6.88 -1.93 -1.53
CA LEU A 63 -5.76 -1.01 -1.39
C LEU A 63 -4.50 -1.81 -1.06
N MET A 64 -3.50 -1.73 -1.92
CA MET A 64 -2.30 -2.53 -1.82
C MET A 64 -1.06 -1.71 -2.17
N GLY A 65 -0.03 -1.80 -1.32
CA GLY A 65 1.32 -1.35 -1.64
C GLY A 65 2.06 -2.41 -2.44
N ASP A 66 2.94 -1.99 -3.33
CA ASP A 66 3.78 -2.86 -4.15
C ASP A 66 4.96 -3.43 -3.36
N HIS A 67 5.56 -2.64 -2.46
CA HIS A 67 6.65 -3.06 -1.59
C HIS A 67 6.69 -2.29 -0.26
N GLY A 68 7.50 -2.79 0.69
CA GLY A 68 7.83 -2.06 1.92
C GLY A 68 8.94 -1.04 1.71
N PHE A 69 9.32 -0.30 2.75
CA PHE A 69 10.36 0.72 2.65
C PHE A 69 11.76 0.09 2.50
N ARG A 70 12.66 0.73 1.74
CA ARG A 70 14.00 0.18 1.42
C ARG A 70 15.17 1.15 1.60
N HIS A 71 14.90 2.44 1.82
CA HIS A 71 15.92 3.49 1.86
C HIS A 71 16.31 3.83 3.31
N PHE A 72 16.62 2.79 4.10
CA PHE A 72 17.09 2.98 5.48
C PHE A 72 18.56 3.43 5.48
N THR A 73 18.92 4.34 6.40
CA THR A 73 20.31 4.79 6.58
C THR A 73 21.17 3.77 7.34
N GLU A 74 20.54 2.94 8.15
CA GLU A 74 21.17 1.88 8.93
C GLU A 74 20.70 0.50 8.45
N PRO A 75 21.49 -0.56 8.63
CA PRO A 75 21.05 -1.91 8.34
C PRO A 75 19.81 -2.28 9.15
N VAL A 76 18.79 -2.82 8.46
CA VAL A 76 17.56 -3.31 9.09
C VAL A 76 17.26 -4.75 8.68
N ASP A 77 16.35 -5.39 9.41
CA ASP A 77 15.80 -6.68 9.03
C ASP A 77 15.15 -6.60 7.63
N ARG A 78 15.52 -7.53 6.75
CA ARG A 78 15.04 -7.59 5.36
C ARG A 78 13.52 -7.67 5.24
N LYS A 79 12.81 -8.11 6.30
CA LYS A 79 11.34 -8.14 6.30
C LYS A 79 10.72 -6.78 6.03
N TYR A 80 11.35 -5.67 6.43
CA TYR A 80 10.78 -4.33 6.26
C TYR A 80 10.62 -3.93 4.78
N HIS A 81 11.38 -4.54 3.88
CA HIS A 81 11.24 -4.31 2.44
C HIS A 81 10.02 -5.01 1.83
N PHE A 82 9.39 -5.91 2.59
CA PHE A 82 8.17 -6.63 2.21
C PHE A 82 6.96 -6.27 3.07
N LEU A 83 7.15 -5.57 4.20
CA LEU A 83 6.03 -5.04 4.99
C LEU A 83 5.39 -3.87 4.25
N ASN A 84 4.39 -4.18 3.44
CA ASN A 84 3.58 -3.26 2.66
C ASN A 84 2.13 -3.20 3.20
N LEU A 85 1.38 -2.21 2.72
CA LEU A 85 -0.04 -2.08 3.04
C LEU A 85 -0.85 -3.08 2.22
N ALA A 86 -1.76 -3.80 2.87
CA ALA A 86 -2.84 -4.53 2.22
C ALA A 86 -4.12 -4.28 3.02
N SER A 87 -5.15 -3.76 2.37
CA SER A 87 -6.43 -3.46 3.01
C SER A 87 -7.56 -3.69 2.02
N VAL A 88 -8.65 -4.27 2.51
CA VAL A 88 -9.79 -4.65 1.68
C VAL A 88 -11.06 -4.14 2.34
N TYR A 89 -11.94 -3.57 1.53
CA TYR A 89 -13.30 -3.22 1.92
C TYR A 89 -14.27 -4.05 1.09
N PHE A 90 -15.15 -4.78 1.79
CA PHE A 90 -16.28 -5.47 1.19
C PHE A 90 -17.59 -4.75 1.54
N PRO A 91 -18.47 -4.49 0.55
CA PRO A 91 -19.77 -3.88 0.82
C PRO A 91 -20.62 -4.63 1.85
N ASN A 92 -20.54 -5.96 1.85
CA ASN A 92 -21.24 -6.83 2.79
C ASN A 92 -20.55 -6.96 4.16
N GLN A 93 -19.36 -6.36 4.33
CA GLN A 93 -18.54 -6.41 5.55
C GLN A 93 -18.20 -7.84 6.03
N SER A 94 -18.21 -8.83 5.13
CA SER A 94 -17.94 -10.23 5.45
C SER A 94 -16.46 -10.58 5.24
N TYR A 95 -15.66 -10.45 6.31
CA TYR A 95 -14.20 -10.62 6.25
C TYR A 95 -13.68 -11.97 6.76
N SER A 96 -14.56 -12.92 7.11
CA SER A 96 -14.17 -14.19 7.78
C SER A 96 -13.18 -15.06 7.00
N GLU A 97 -13.16 -14.93 5.67
CA GLU A 97 -12.27 -15.68 4.78
C GLU A 97 -10.90 -15.01 4.56
N LEU A 98 -10.75 -13.74 4.97
CA LEU A 98 -9.48 -13.03 4.89
C LEU A 98 -8.59 -13.42 6.07
N LYS A 99 -7.27 -13.53 5.85
CA LYS A 99 -6.31 -13.75 6.93
C LYS A 99 -5.35 -12.57 7.08
N ASP A 100 -5.16 -12.13 8.33
CA ASP A 100 -4.26 -11.02 8.66
C ASP A 100 -2.79 -11.29 8.30
N SER A 101 -2.39 -12.56 8.24
CA SER A 101 -1.01 -12.97 7.95
C SER A 101 -0.76 -13.35 6.48
N SER A 102 -1.70 -13.05 5.59
CA SER A 102 -1.57 -13.40 4.18
C SER A 102 -0.55 -12.52 3.46
N SER A 103 0.30 -13.16 2.68
CA SER A 103 1.11 -12.44 1.70
C SER A 103 0.27 -12.04 0.49
N SER A 104 0.80 -11.12 -0.29
CA SER A 104 0.25 -10.69 -1.58
C SER A 104 -0.03 -11.84 -2.56
N VAL A 105 0.61 -13.01 -2.38
CA VAL A 105 0.39 -14.23 -3.17
C VAL A 105 -1.07 -14.71 -3.07
N ASN A 106 -1.68 -14.58 -1.90
CA ASN A 106 -3.00 -15.15 -1.60
C ASN A 106 -4.13 -14.11 -1.54
N LEU A 107 -3.84 -12.80 -1.49
CA LEU A 107 -4.84 -11.75 -1.31
C LEU A 107 -6.02 -11.87 -2.29
N PHE A 108 -5.76 -11.99 -3.60
CA PHE A 108 -6.83 -12.15 -4.58
C PHE A 108 -7.51 -13.52 -4.53
N ARG A 109 -6.83 -14.58 -4.10
CA ARG A 109 -7.48 -15.90 -3.91
C ARG A 109 -8.54 -15.80 -2.82
N GLU A 110 -8.20 -15.16 -1.71
CA GLU A 110 -9.11 -14.94 -0.60
C GLU A 110 -10.30 -14.06 -1.02
N ILE A 111 -10.05 -12.94 -1.70
CA ILE A 111 -11.11 -12.06 -2.18
C ILE A 111 -12.05 -12.79 -3.15
N LEU A 112 -11.50 -13.53 -4.13
CA LEU A 112 -12.29 -14.24 -5.14
C LEU A 112 -13.07 -15.40 -4.53
N ASN A 113 -12.47 -16.15 -3.60
CA ASN A 113 -13.16 -17.22 -2.90
C ASN A 113 -14.30 -16.66 -2.03
N SER A 114 -14.04 -15.55 -1.33
CA SER A 114 -14.99 -14.91 -0.42
C SER A 114 -16.16 -14.23 -1.13
N GLN A 115 -15.89 -13.48 -2.20
CA GLN A 115 -16.89 -12.56 -2.79
C GLN A 115 -17.45 -13.07 -4.13
N PHE A 116 -16.84 -14.08 -4.74
CA PHE A 116 -17.21 -14.56 -6.07
C PHE A 116 -17.38 -16.08 -6.14
N SER A 117 -17.51 -16.76 -4.99
CA SER A 117 -17.69 -18.22 -4.90
C SER A 117 -16.64 -19.01 -5.69
N GLN A 118 -15.42 -18.49 -5.73
CA GLN A 118 -14.31 -19.23 -6.32
C GLN A 118 -13.76 -20.26 -5.32
N HIS A 119 -13.04 -21.25 -5.83
CA HIS A 119 -12.43 -22.34 -5.05
C HIS A 119 -10.94 -22.45 -5.34
N LEU A 120 -10.23 -21.31 -5.29
CA LEU A 120 -8.80 -21.24 -5.52
C LEU A 120 -8.04 -21.75 -4.30
N GLU A 121 -7.21 -22.78 -4.48
CA GLU A 121 -6.34 -23.28 -3.42
C GLU A 121 -5.34 -22.19 -2.99
N ARG A 122 -5.12 -22.09 -1.67
CA ARG A 122 -4.07 -21.23 -1.13
C ARG A 122 -2.70 -21.76 -1.51
N LEU A 123 -1.81 -20.85 -1.90
CA LEU A 123 -0.41 -21.15 -2.10
C LEU A 123 0.37 -20.87 -0.82
N LYS A 124 1.60 -21.39 -0.75
CA LYS A 124 2.53 -21.04 0.33
C LYS A 124 2.84 -19.55 0.29
N ASP A 125 2.61 -18.85 1.40
CA ASP A 125 3.02 -17.45 1.54
C ASP A 125 4.54 -17.32 1.40
N SER A 126 5.00 -16.31 0.66
CA SER A 126 6.42 -16.16 0.33
C SER A 126 6.81 -14.71 0.08
N THR A 127 8.08 -14.42 0.36
CA THR A 127 8.79 -13.21 -0.03
C THR A 127 10.16 -13.64 -0.56
N ILE A 128 10.61 -13.06 -1.67
CA ILE A 128 11.81 -13.52 -2.39
C ILE A 128 12.67 -12.32 -2.74
N TYR A 129 13.97 -12.40 -2.43
CA TYR A 129 14.99 -11.57 -3.06
C TYR A 129 15.59 -12.34 -4.23
N LEU A 130 15.66 -11.68 -5.37
CA LEU A 130 16.42 -12.18 -6.50
C LEU A 130 17.86 -11.72 -6.36
N HIS A 131 18.79 -12.62 -6.65
CA HIS A 131 20.21 -12.37 -6.73
C HIS A 131 20.66 -12.82 -8.11
N ASP A 132 21.44 -11.97 -8.80
CA ASP A 132 22.11 -12.32 -10.05
C ASP A 132 23.36 -13.18 -9.79
#